data_AF-A0A370IBG8-F1
#
_entry.id   AF-A0A370IBG8-F1
#
_cell.length_a   1.000
_cell.length_b   1.000
_cell.length_c   1.000
_cell.angle_alpha   90.00
_cell.angle_beta   90.00
_cell.angle_gamma   90.00
#
_symmetry.space_group_name_H-M   'P 1'
#
loop_
_entity.id
_entity.type
_entity.pdbx_description
1 polymer ?
#
loop_
_entity_poly.entity_id
_entity_poly.type
_entity_poly.pdbx_seq_one_letter_code
_entity_poly.pdbx_strand_id
1 'polypeptide(L)'
;MTETPAAYSHWTRRALTYLPVHRRGVLIGYLWASTEQHAAGFERRLETAGNDLDCLLAWEARLSDAAAQGLSPNEAIRQWIGAPEDAAAGAVPAETQPGELPSLDELWTRLNPDGPPLGDGPLIQDGAYLDGTPADRRDGWGPLVSVPLRTYATETASPIRYLPVRLDELVAGYIWAAITGEAAGYLPRTQAGRAGEIAAGLWQLRMSDAYLAGEPATTALTRCRDQPADRLSGVVGADAVEYEASTLAELRDLAADAVSGE
;
A
#
# COMPACT_ATOMS: atom_id res chain seq x y z
N MET A 1 -6.26 21.13 -19.61
CA MET A 1 -5.06 21.85 -19.17
C MET A 1 -4.67 21.26 -17.83
N THR A 2 -3.72 20.34 -17.83
CA THR A 2 -3.06 19.89 -16.59
C THR A 2 -2.25 21.07 -16.08
N GLU A 3 -2.58 21.59 -14.91
CA GLU A 3 -1.71 22.54 -14.21
C GLU A 3 -0.33 21.88 -14.08
N THR A 4 0.71 22.56 -14.56
CA THR A 4 2.08 22.17 -14.23
C THR A 4 2.18 22.19 -12.70
N PRO A 5 2.61 21.09 -12.06
CA PRO A 5 2.76 21.07 -10.61
C PRO A 5 3.64 22.23 -10.16
N ALA A 6 3.30 22.89 -9.06
CA ALA A 6 4.05 24.05 -8.58
C ALA A 6 5.47 23.69 -8.11
N ALA A 7 5.75 22.42 -7.84
CA ALA A 7 7.04 21.90 -7.42
C ALA A 7 7.36 20.58 -8.13
N TYR A 8 8.65 20.31 -8.31
CA TYR A 8 9.09 19.02 -8.84
C TYR A 8 8.83 17.89 -7.84
N SER A 9 8.43 16.72 -8.34
CA SER A 9 8.48 15.49 -7.54
C SER A 9 9.93 15.16 -7.21
N HIS A 10 10.19 14.80 -5.95
CA HIS A 10 11.51 14.34 -5.47
C HIS A 10 11.74 12.83 -5.69
N TRP A 11 10.82 12.15 -6.38
CA TRP A 11 10.94 10.74 -6.73
C TRP A 11 10.53 10.48 -8.17
N THR A 12 11.21 9.50 -8.80
CA THR A 12 10.84 8.97 -10.11
C THR A 12 11.36 7.54 -10.30
N ARG A 13 10.54 6.71 -10.95
CA ARG A 13 10.91 5.38 -11.47
C ARG A 13 11.26 5.41 -12.95
N ARG A 14 11.16 6.58 -13.58
CA ARG A 14 11.44 6.79 -15.00
C ARG A 14 12.90 7.17 -15.22
N ALA A 15 13.29 7.11 -16.48
CA ALA A 15 14.60 7.54 -16.90
C ALA A 15 14.87 8.99 -16.46
N LEU A 16 16.12 9.24 -16.07
CA LEU A 16 16.59 10.52 -15.59
C LEU A 16 17.91 10.89 -16.24
N THR A 17 18.15 12.19 -16.28
CA THR A 17 19.44 12.79 -16.58
C THR A 17 20.07 13.25 -15.27
N TYR A 18 21.38 13.08 -15.10
CA TYR A 18 22.09 13.50 -13.89
C TYR A 18 23.39 14.26 -14.18
N LEU A 19 23.79 15.11 -13.22
CA LEU A 19 25.00 15.95 -13.26
C LEU A 19 25.79 15.81 -11.95
N PRO A 20 27.10 15.50 -12.00
CA PRO A 20 27.95 15.47 -10.82
C PRO A 20 28.10 16.86 -10.19
N VAL A 21 27.93 16.91 -8.87
CA VAL A 21 28.19 18.10 -8.07
C VAL A 21 29.46 17.88 -7.25
N HIS A 22 30.41 18.79 -7.40
CA HIS A 22 31.67 18.78 -6.68
C HIS A 22 31.78 19.96 -5.72
N ARG A 23 32.36 19.73 -4.54
CA ARG A 23 32.74 20.77 -3.58
C ARG A 23 34.21 20.59 -3.24
N ARG A 24 35.01 21.61 -3.50
CA ARG A 24 36.48 21.63 -3.38
C ARG A 24 37.13 20.46 -4.12
N GLY A 25 36.61 20.14 -5.31
CA GLY A 25 37.07 19.04 -6.16
C GLY A 25 36.61 17.64 -5.73
N VAL A 26 35.81 17.51 -4.67
CA VAL A 26 35.29 16.21 -4.20
C VAL A 26 33.83 16.04 -4.62
N LEU A 27 33.47 14.89 -5.20
CA LEU A 27 32.08 14.56 -5.54
C LEU A 27 31.23 14.45 -4.28
N ILE A 28 30.24 15.32 -4.15
CA ILE A 28 29.33 15.35 -3.00
C ILE A 28 27.93 14.79 -3.31
N GLY A 29 27.60 14.62 -4.60
CA GLY A 29 26.31 14.09 -5.02
C GLY A 29 26.02 14.28 -6.50
N TYR A 30 24.79 13.95 -6.88
CA TYR A 30 24.26 14.13 -8.22
C TYR A 30 22.98 14.95 -8.19
N LEU A 31 22.92 16.01 -9.00
CA LEU A 31 21.65 16.58 -9.41
C LEU A 31 21.02 15.68 -10.44
N TRP A 32 19.72 15.52 -10.39
CA TRP A 32 18.99 14.71 -11.35
C TRP A 32 17.66 15.34 -11.75
N ALA A 33 17.21 15.00 -12.95
CA ALA A 33 15.93 15.42 -13.51
C ALA A 33 15.35 14.29 -14.35
N SER A 34 14.07 13.97 -14.16
CA SER A 34 13.37 13.01 -15.02
C SER A 34 13.28 13.54 -16.45
N THR A 35 13.41 12.63 -17.42
CA THR A 35 13.25 12.94 -18.86
C THR A 35 11.79 12.98 -19.30
N GLU A 36 10.91 12.33 -18.54
CA GLU A 36 9.49 12.13 -18.90
C GLU A 36 8.51 12.84 -17.98
N GLN A 37 8.91 13.11 -16.73
CA GLN A 37 8.03 13.59 -15.67
C GLN A 37 8.51 14.92 -15.09
N HIS A 38 7.61 15.62 -14.39
CA HIS A 38 7.93 16.84 -13.66
C HIS A 38 8.62 16.52 -12.31
N ALA A 39 9.81 15.90 -12.39
CA ALA A 39 10.56 15.41 -11.23
C ALA A 39 12.04 15.79 -11.32
N ALA A 40 12.60 16.26 -10.21
CA ALA A 40 14.01 16.61 -10.06
C ALA A 40 14.40 16.60 -8.58
N GLY A 41 15.70 16.38 -8.33
CA GLY A 41 16.22 16.33 -6.98
C GLY A 41 17.75 16.34 -6.94
N PHE A 42 18.26 16.17 -5.74
CA PHE A 42 19.68 16.03 -5.47
C PHE A 42 19.91 14.84 -4.56
N GLU A 43 20.66 13.85 -5.05
CA GLU A 43 21.11 12.74 -4.23
C GLU A 43 22.51 13.00 -3.71
N ARG A 44 22.69 12.87 -2.39
CA ARG A 44 23.97 13.10 -1.72
C ARG A 44 24.78 11.81 -1.64
N ARG A 45 26.11 11.94 -1.78
CA ARG A 45 27.06 10.86 -1.49
C ARG A 45 27.24 10.75 0.02
N LEU A 46 26.73 9.69 0.62
CA LEU A 46 26.72 9.51 2.08
C LEU A 46 28.14 9.49 2.68
N GLU A 47 29.09 8.86 2.00
CA GLU A 47 30.49 8.77 2.44
C GLU A 47 31.16 10.14 2.61
N THR A 48 30.83 11.10 1.73
CA THR A 48 31.47 12.43 1.70
C THR A 48 30.65 13.47 2.44
N ALA A 49 29.33 13.41 2.36
CA ALA A 49 28.44 14.36 3.01
C ALA A 49 28.23 14.05 4.51
N GLY A 50 28.33 12.79 4.94
CA GLY A 50 28.07 12.41 6.33
C GLY A 50 26.67 12.83 6.80
N ASN A 51 26.58 13.57 7.90
CA ASN A 51 25.32 14.14 8.42
C ASN A 51 25.09 15.61 8.00
N ASP A 52 25.95 16.18 7.14
CA ASP A 52 25.79 17.53 6.60
C ASP A 52 24.63 17.53 5.59
N LEU A 53 23.56 18.27 5.92
CA LEU A 53 22.38 18.45 5.09
C LEU A 53 22.36 19.81 4.38
N ASP A 54 23.34 20.68 4.61
CA ASP A 54 23.34 22.05 4.08
C ASP A 54 23.34 22.03 2.54
N CYS A 55 24.11 21.10 1.95
CA CYS A 55 24.12 20.92 0.50
C CYS A 55 22.77 20.46 -0.05
N LEU A 56 22.08 19.55 0.65
CA LEU A 56 20.77 19.04 0.24
C LEU A 56 19.75 20.19 0.24
N LEU A 57 19.67 20.92 1.35
CA LEU A 57 18.76 22.06 1.51
C LEU A 57 19.03 23.16 0.49
N ALA A 58 20.31 23.44 0.19
CA ALA A 58 20.68 24.43 -0.81
C ALA A 58 20.22 24.05 -2.22
N TRP A 59 20.32 22.77 -2.60
CA TRP A 59 19.82 22.30 -3.89
C TRP A 59 18.30 22.21 -3.95
N GLU A 60 17.63 21.79 -2.88
CA GLU A 60 16.17 21.79 -2.78
C GLU A 60 15.60 23.20 -2.97
N ALA A 61 16.21 24.21 -2.35
CA ALA A 61 15.82 25.61 -2.52
C ALA A 61 15.99 26.07 -3.98
N ARG A 62 17.14 25.79 -4.61
CA ARG A 62 17.40 26.14 -6.01
C ARG A 62 16.44 25.48 -6.99
N LEU A 63 16.10 24.21 -6.75
CA LEU A 63 15.12 23.49 -7.57
C LEU A 63 13.70 24.01 -7.36
N SER A 64 13.34 24.39 -6.13
CA SER A 64 12.05 25.02 -5.82
C SER A 64 11.92 26.38 -6.52
N ASP A 65 12.98 27.20 -6.50
CA ASP A 65 13.01 28.49 -7.21
C ASP A 65 12.90 28.29 -8.72
N ALA A 66 13.57 27.27 -9.27
CA ALA A 66 13.46 26.93 -10.70
C ALA A 66 12.04 26.47 -11.08
N ALA A 67 11.40 25.66 -10.25
CA ALA A 67 10.01 25.24 -10.45
C ALA A 67 9.05 26.44 -10.39
N ALA A 68 9.25 27.35 -9.43
CA ALA A 68 8.47 28.59 -9.30
C ALA A 68 8.63 29.54 -10.51
N GLN A 69 9.78 29.49 -11.18
CA GLN A 69 10.04 30.20 -12.44
C GLN A 69 9.49 29.47 -13.67
N GLY A 70 8.89 28.29 -13.49
CA GLY A 70 8.30 27.50 -14.57
C GLY A 70 9.32 26.77 -15.44
N LEU A 71 10.55 26.59 -14.98
CA LEU A 71 11.57 25.83 -15.72
C LEU A 71 11.18 24.35 -15.76
N SER A 72 11.50 23.66 -16.86
CA SER A 72 11.45 22.20 -16.86
C SER A 72 12.55 21.63 -15.95
N PRO A 73 12.35 20.42 -15.39
CA PRO A 73 13.38 19.74 -14.58
C PRO A 73 14.78 19.72 -15.23
N ASN A 74 14.84 19.46 -16.53
CA ASN A 74 16.10 19.39 -17.27
C ASN A 74 16.75 20.76 -17.46
N GLU A 75 15.97 21.81 -17.72
CA GLU A 75 16.50 23.18 -17.76
C GLU A 75 17.02 23.60 -16.38
N ALA A 76 16.28 23.25 -15.31
CA ALA A 76 16.60 23.59 -13.94
C ALA A 76 17.96 23.04 -13.48
N ILE A 77 18.36 21.84 -13.92
CA ILE A 77 19.67 21.28 -13.59
C ILE A 77 20.76 21.76 -14.57
N ARG A 78 20.46 21.91 -15.86
CA ARG A 78 21.46 22.26 -16.89
C ARG A 78 22.01 23.67 -16.75
N GLN A 79 21.22 24.61 -16.24
CA GLN A 79 21.69 25.99 -16.00
C GLN A 79 22.86 26.08 -15.02
N TRP A 80 23.10 25.05 -14.21
CA TRP A 80 24.19 25.03 -13.23
C TRP A 80 25.53 24.53 -13.78
N ILE A 81 25.57 24.03 -15.03
CA ILE A 81 26.81 23.58 -15.67
C ILE A 81 27.75 24.79 -15.84
N GLY A 82 28.92 24.72 -15.20
CA GLY A 82 29.92 25.79 -15.24
C GLY A 82 29.62 26.99 -14.34
N ALA A 83 28.57 26.92 -13.52
CA ALA A 83 28.31 27.94 -12.51
C ALA A 83 29.44 27.97 -11.46
N PRO A 84 29.76 29.15 -10.88
CA PRO A 84 30.76 29.26 -9.83
C PRO A 84 30.44 28.36 -8.63
N GLU A 85 31.48 27.86 -7.97
CA GLU A 85 31.32 27.01 -6.78
C GLU A 85 30.68 27.76 -5.62
N ASP A 86 29.62 27.18 -5.08
CA ASP A 86 28.96 27.61 -3.85
C ASP A 86 29.53 26.90 -2.63
N ALA A 87 29.68 27.61 -1.52
CA ALA A 87 30.29 27.06 -0.31
C ALA A 87 29.50 25.89 0.30
N ALA A 88 28.17 25.90 0.18
CA ALA A 88 27.30 24.84 0.68
C ALA A 88 26.99 23.83 -0.43
N ALA A 89 26.54 24.30 -1.60
CA ALA A 89 26.00 23.47 -2.67
C ALA A 89 27.06 22.92 -3.65
N GLY A 90 28.30 23.43 -3.62
CA GLY A 90 29.33 23.09 -4.60
C GLY A 90 29.05 23.67 -5.99
N ALA A 91 29.61 23.04 -7.02
CA ALA A 91 29.43 23.38 -8.43
C ALA A 91 29.34 22.14 -9.33
N VAL A 92 28.68 22.32 -10.48
CA VAL A 92 28.75 21.37 -11.60
C VAL A 92 29.87 21.84 -12.54
N PRO A 93 30.92 21.05 -12.80
CA PRO A 93 32.03 21.45 -13.66
C PRO A 93 31.58 21.86 -15.07
N ALA A 94 32.26 22.84 -15.68
CA ALA A 94 31.88 23.38 -17.00
C ALA A 94 31.91 22.35 -18.15
N GLU A 95 32.85 21.41 -18.10
CA GLU A 95 33.02 20.36 -19.11
C GLU A 95 32.12 19.13 -18.86
N THR A 96 31.17 19.25 -17.92
CA THR A 96 30.28 18.14 -17.57
C THR A 96 29.31 17.84 -18.70
N GLN A 97 29.31 16.59 -19.16
CA GLN A 97 28.23 16.07 -20.00
C GLN A 97 27.17 15.41 -19.11
N PRO A 98 25.87 15.67 -19.33
CA PRO A 98 24.82 14.99 -18.60
C PRO A 98 24.86 13.47 -18.83
N GLY A 99 24.83 12.70 -17.75
CA GLY A 99 24.67 11.25 -17.82
C GLY A 99 23.19 10.85 -17.81
N GLU A 100 22.89 9.64 -18.26
CA GLU A 100 21.53 9.08 -18.23
C GLU A 100 21.51 7.78 -17.40
N LEU A 101 20.41 7.58 -16.67
CA LEU A 101 20.10 6.34 -15.96
C LEU A 101 18.59 6.05 -16.09
N PRO A 102 18.18 4.77 -16.02
CA PRO A 102 16.79 4.38 -16.18
C PRO A 102 15.92 4.67 -14.95
N SER A 103 16.48 4.93 -13.76
CA SER A 103 15.72 5.23 -12.55
C SER A 103 16.53 5.95 -11.47
N LEU A 104 15.84 6.52 -10.48
CA LEU A 104 16.47 7.11 -9.29
C LEU A 104 17.13 6.05 -8.39
N ASP A 105 16.58 4.84 -8.34
CA ASP A 105 17.16 3.73 -7.58
C ASP A 105 18.54 3.31 -8.11
N GLU A 106 18.72 3.29 -9.44
CA GLU A 106 20.03 3.04 -10.04
C GLU A 106 21.02 4.18 -9.77
N LEU A 107 20.56 5.44 -9.80
CA LEU A 107 21.39 6.59 -9.44
C LEU A 107 21.87 6.48 -7.99
N TRP A 108 20.97 6.14 -7.07
CA TRP A 108 21.27 5.95 -5.66
C TRP A 108 22.28 4.81 -5.45
N THR A 109 22.02 3.65 -6.04
CA THR A 109 22.91 2.47 -5.93
C THR A 109 24.31 2.77 -6.46
N ARG A 110 24.41 3.51 -7.58
CA ARG A 110 25.69 3.94 -8.14
C ARG A 110 26.42 4.94 -7.25
N LEU A 111 25.69 5.88 -6.64
CA LEU A 111 26.26 6.92 -5.79
C LEU A 111 26.66 6.40 -4.41
N ASN A 112 25.89 5.45 -3.87
CA ASN A 112 26.00 4.93 -2.51
C ASN A 112 25.96 3.39 -2.52
N PRO A 113 26.96 2.71 -3.09
CA PRO A 113 26.96 1.25 -3.24
C PRO A 113 26.96 0.50 -1.89
N ASP A 114 27.56 1.10 -0.86
CA ASP A 114 27.59 0.56 0.51
C ASP A 114 26.51 1.18 1.42
N GLY A 115 25.61 1.99 0.85
CA GLY A 115 24.52 2.64 1.57
C GLY A 115 23.29 1.74 1.76
N PRO A 116 22.34 2.11 2.63
CA PRO A 116 21.04 1.46 2.66
C PRO A 116 20.31 1.67 1.32
N PRO A 117 19.36 0.81 0.94
CA PRO A 117 18.53 1.06 -0.24
C PRO A 117 17.73 2.37 -0.09
N LEU A 118 17.44 3.04 -1.21
CA LEU A 118 16.72 4.32 -1.25
C LEU A 118 15.32 4.25 -0.62
N GLY A 119 14.74 3.05 -0.59
CA GLY A 119 13.39 2.77 -0.11
C GLY A 119 12.34 2.85 -1.22
N ASP A 120 11.12 2.41 -0.93
CA ASP A 120 10.08 2.19 -1.95
C ASP A 120 9.45 3.47 -2.51
N GLY A 121 9.71 4.64 -1.91
CA GLY A 121 9.10 5.87 -2.36
C GLY A 121 7.74 6.20 -1.76
N PRO A 122 7.07 7.26 -2.26
CA PRO A 122 5.66 7.48 -2.01
C PRO A 122 4.85 6.40 -2.74
N LEU A 123 3.63 6.14 -2.26
CA LEU A 123 2.73 5.17 -2.89
C LEU A 123 2.44 5.48 -4.37
N ILE A 124 2.36 6.78 -4.70
CA ILE A 124 2.11 7.26 -6.06
C ILE A 124 3.38 7.94 -6.57
N GLN A 125 3.89 7.46 -7.70
CA GLN A 125 5.10 7.96 -8.36
C GLN A 125 4.84 8.04 -9.86
N ASP A 126 5.32 9.10 -10.52
CA ASP A 126 5.17 9.26 -11.98
C ASP A 126 3.71 9.12 -12.46
N GLY A 127 2.77 9.55 -11.62
CA GLY A 127 1.33 9.47 -11.90
C GLY A 127 0.72 8.06 -11.77
N ALA A 128 1.41 7.07 -11.21
CA ALA A 128 0.92 5.70 -11.09
C ALA A 128 1.24 5.05 -9.72
N TYR A 129 0.44 4.06 -9.35
CA TYR A 129 0.70 3.14 -8.24
C TYR A 129 1.86 2.19 -8.56
N LEU A 130 2.24 1.35 -7.59
CA LEU A 130 3.32 0.38 -7.74
C LEU A 130 3.06 -0.66 -8.83
N ASP A 131 1.79 -1.06 -9.00
CA ASP A 131 1.33 -2.01 -10.01
C ASP A 131 1.17 -1.41 -11.41
N GLY A 132 1.49 -0.12 -11.58
CA GLY A 132 1.33 0.61 -12.84
C GLY A 132 -0.08 1.17 -13.06
N THR A 133 -1.03 0.93 -12.14
CA THR A 133 -2.35 1.55 -12.21
C THR A 133 -2.20 3.07 -12.16
N PRO A 134 -2.79 3.84 -13.09
CA PRO A 134 -2.72 5.29 -13.04
C PRO A 134 -3.37 5.84 -11.76
N ALA A 135 -2.79 6.88 -11.16
CA ALA A 135 -3.40 7.55 -10.01
C ALA A 135 -4.65 8.34 -10.43
N ASP A 136 -4.62 8.93 -11.64
CA ASP A 136 -5.79 9.59 -12.23
C ASP A 136 -6.71 8.56 -12.87
N ARG A 137 -7.96 8.54 -12.41
CA ARG A 137 -9.00 7.63 -12.91
C ARG A 137 -9.31 7.85 -14.39
N ARG A 138 -9.07 9.04 -14.92
CA ARG A 138 -9.29 9.39 -16.33
C ARG A 138 -8.33 8.66 -17.27
N ASP A 139 -7.15 8.27 -16.79
CA ASP A 139 -6.14 7.56 -17.57
C ASP A 139 -6.42 6.04 -17.64
N GLY A 140 -7.53 5.59 -17.04
CA GLY A 140 -8.07 4.24 -17.18
C GLY A 140 -7.53 3.29 -16.11
N TRP A 141 -8.44 2.80 -15.27
CA TRP A 141 -8.13 1.77 -14.25
C TRP A 141 -8.46 0.35 -14.73
N GLY A 142 -8.76 0.20 -16.02
CA GLY A 142 -9.35 -1.02 -16.56
C GLY A 142 -10.81 -1.21 -16.14
N PRO A 143 -11.44 -2.32 -16.56
CA PRO A 143 -12.80 -2.67 -16.13
C PRO A 143 -12.81 -2.96 -14.63
N LEU A 144 -13.88 -2.57 -13.93
CA LEU A 144 -14.11 -3.01 -12.56
C LEU A 144 -14.26 -4.53 -12.54
N VAL A 145 -13.29 -5.22 -11.95
CA VAL A 145 -13.36 -6.68 -11.78
C VAL A 145 -13.77 -6.97 -10.33
N SER A 146 -14.97 -7.51 -10.14
CA SER A 146 -15.36 -8.11 -8.87
C SER A 146 -14.88 -9.56 -8.86
N VAL A 147 -13.72 -9.82 -8.27
CA VAL A 147 -13.23 -11.19 -8.08
C VAL A 147 -13.88 -11.77 -6.82
N PRO A 148 -14.60 -12.91 -6.89
CA PRO A 148 -15.12 -13.54 -5.68
C PRO A 148 -13.95 -13.92 -4.77
N LEU A 149 -14.14 -13.73 -3.46
CA LEU A 149 -13.14 -14.16 -2.47
C LEU A 149 -12.90 -15.65 -2.62
N ARG A 150 -11.63 -16.05 -2.70
CA ARG A 150 -11.26 -17.47 -2.62
C ARG A 150 -11.38 -17.89 -1.17
N THR A 151 -12.28 -18.83 -0.88
CA THR A 151 -12.58 -19.28 0.47
C THR A 151 -13.03 -20.74 0.46
N TYR A 152 -13.33 -21.29 1.63
CA TYR A 152 -13.88 -22.64 1.80
C TYR A 152 -15.19 -22.84 1.02
N ALA A 153 -15.57 -24.09 0.80
CA ALA A 153 -16.86 -24.39 0.20
C ALA A 153 -17.99 -23.84 1.09
N THR A 154 -18.97 -23.18 0.48
CA THR A 154 -20.08 -22.54 1.21
C THR A 154 -21.26 -23.48 1.49
N GLU A 155 -21.17 -24.73 1.03
CA GLU A 155 -22.17 -25.77 1.23
C GLU A 155 -21.51 -27.04 1.76
N THR A 156 -22.25 -27.79 2.58
CA THR A 156 -21.83 -29.09 3.07
C THR A 156 -23.02 -29.97 3.43
N ALA A 157 -22.84 -31.28 3.28
CA ALA A 157 -23.74 -32.29 3.84
C ALA A 157 -23.21 -32.88 5.17
N SER A 158 -22.01 -32.49 5.57
CA SER A 158 -21.41 -32.89 6.85
C SER A 158 -22.05 -32.12 8.01
N PRO A 159 -22.14 -32.72 9.21
CA PRO A 159 -22.38 -31.97 10.43
C PRO A 159 -21.41 -30.79 10.57
N ILE A 160 -21.86 -29.73 11.22
CA ILE A 160 -21.11 -28.48 11.37
C ILE A 160 -20.92 -28.11 12.83
N ARG A 161 -19.85 -27.36 13.09
CA ARG A 161 -19.65 -26.58 14.31
C ARG A 161 -19.91 -25.12 14.00
N TYR A 162 -20.46 -24.39 14.96
CA TYR A 162 -20.69 -22.96 14.79
C TYR A 162 -20.52 -22.18 16.08
N LEU A 163 -20.18 -20.90 15.91
CA LEU A 163 -19.96 -19.93 16.98
C LEU A 163 -20.82 -18.69 16.71
N PRO A 164 -21.53 -18.15 17.72
CA PRO A 164 -22.28 -16.92 17.57
C PRO A 164 -21.34 -15.71 17.48
N VAL A 165 -21.63 -14.81 16.55
CA VAL A 165 -21.01 -13.50 16.44
C VAL A 165 -21.94 -12.49 17.07
N ARG A 166 -21.45 -11.77 18.08
CA ARG A 166 -22.20 -10.76 18.82
C ARG A 166 -21.77 -9.35 18.44
N LEU A 167 -22.75 -8.49 18.25
CA LEU A 167 -22.59 -7.05 18.12
C LEU A 167 -23.40 -6.43 19.26
N ASP A 168 -22.70 -5.96 20.28
CA ASP A 168 -23.26 -5.65 21.60
C ASP A 168 -24.07 -6.85 22.15
N GLU A 169 -25.33 -6.65 22.55
CA GLU A 169 -26.19 -7.71 23.07
C GLU A 169 -26.82 -8.60 21.98
N LEU A 170 -26.71 -8.21 20.71
CA LEU A 170 -27.37 -8.87 19.59
C LEU A 170 -26.45 -9.91 18.93
N VAL A 171 -26.98 -11.10 18.66
CA VAL A 171 -26.31 -12.07 17.78
C VAL A 171 -26.49 -11.62 16.33
N ALA A 172 -25.42 -11.12 15.72
CA ALA A 172 -25.38 -10.63 14.34
C ALA A 172 -25.45 -11.78 13.32
N GLY A 173 -24.92 -12.95 13.68
CA GLY A 173 -24.91 -14.15 12.85
C GLY A 173 -24.04 -15.25 13.46
N TYR A 174 -23.70 -16.25 12.65
CA TYR A 174 -22.92 -17.41 13.06
C TYR A 174 -21.77 -17.66 12.10
N ILE A 175 -20.57 -17.91 12.62
CA ILE A 175 -19.47 -18.50 11.84
C ILE A 175 -19.55 -20.00 12.03
N TRP A 176 -19.41 -20.76 10.96
CA TRP A 176 -19.51 -22.20 11.00
C TRP A 176 -18.44 -22.88 10.16
N ALA A 177 -18.12 -24.13 10.50
CA ALA A 177 -17.23 -25.00 9.74
C ALA A 177 -17.77 -26.44 9.77
N ALA A 178 -17.64 -27.15 8.66
CA ALA A 178 -17.93 -28.58 8.58
C ALA A 178 -16.96 -29.38 9.47
N ILE A 179 -17.49 -30.37 10.17
CA ILE A 179 -16.68 -31.29 11.00
C ILE A 179 -15.80 -32.16 10.09
N THR A 180 -16.29 -32.50 8.89
CA THR A 180 -15.52 -33.21 7.87
C THR A 180 -15.55 -32.47 6.53
N GLY A 181 -14.41 -32.39 5.86
CA GLY A 181 -14.22 -31.63 4.62
C GLY A 181 -13.90 -30.15 4.84
N GLU A 182 -13.71 -29.42 3.74
CA GLU A 182 -13.27 -28.02 3.75
C GLU A 182 -14.41 -27.07 3.36
N ALA A 183 -15.45 -27.04 4.19
CA ALA A 183 -16.58 -26.14 4.05
C ALA A 183 -16.74 -25.30 5.31
N ALA A 184 -16.96 -23.99 5.12
CA ALA A 184 -17.11 -23.05 6.21
C ALA A 184 -17.70 -21.74 5.69
N GLY A 185 -18.21 -20.92 6.61
CA GLY A 185 -18.66 -19.59 6.23
C GLY A 185 -19.25 -18.80 7.39
N TYR A 186 -19.81 -17.65 7.03
CA TYR A 186 -20.60 -16.81 7.92
C TYR A 186 -22.05 -16.81 7.44
N LEU A 187 -22.97 -16.93 8.39
CA LEU A 187 -24.40 -16.90 8.16
C LEU A 187 -25.03 -15.76 8.96
N PRO A 188 -25.50 -14.68 8.31
CA PRO A 188 -26.14 -13.57 9.01
C PRO A 188 -27.47 -14.02 9.61
N ARG A 189 -27.82 -13.46 10.78
CA ARG A 189 -29.17 -13.62 11.35
C ARG A 189 -30.15 -12.65 10.71
N THR A 190 -31.35 -13.10 10.37
CA THR A 190 -32.39 -12.23 9.81
C THR A 190 -32.79 -11.11 10.77
N GLN A 191 -32.90 -11.37 12.08
CA GLN A 191 -33.24 -10.34 13.07
C GLN A 191 -32.15 -9.25 13.19
N ALA A 192 -30.89 -9.57 12.85
CA ALA A 192 -29.82 -8.59 12.85
C ALA A 192 -29.86 -7.65 11.63
N GLY A 193 -30.66 -7.99 10.62
CA GLY A 193 -30.87 -7.19 9.41
C GLY A 193 -29.55 -6.71 8.82
N ARG A 194 -29.48 -5.40 8.55
CA ARG A 194 -28.31 -4.80 7.92
C ARG A 194 -27.02 -4.94 8.73
N ALA A 195 -27.11 -5.03 10.06
CA ALA A 195 -25.92 -5.20 10.91
C ALA A 195 -25.28 -6.58 10.69
N GLY A 196 -26.09 -7.64 10.56
CA GLY A 196 -25.59 -8.98 10.24
C GLY A 196 -24.96 -9.05 8.84
N GLU A 197 -25.58 -8.40 7.85
CA GLU A 197 -25.01 -8.31 6.50
C GLU A 197 -23.68 -7.54 6.46
N ILE A 198 -23.58 -6.42 7.18
CA ILE A 198 -22.33 -5.65 7.28
C ILE A 198 -21.24 -6.47 7.97
N ALA A 199 -21.60 -7.20 9.03
CA ALA A 199 -20.65 -8.03 9.76
C ALA A 199 -20.06 -9.15 8.90
N ALA A 200 -20.83 -9.67 7.94
CA ALA A 200 -20.40 -10.76 7.07
C ALA A 200 -19.08 -10.47 6.34
N GLY A 201 -18.87 -9.23 5.88
CA GLY A 201 -17.72 -8.88 5.03
C GLY A 201 -16.37 -9.17 5.69
N LEU A 202 -16.16 -8.70 6.93
CA LEU A 202 -14.89 -8.91 7.64
C LEU A 202 -14.70 -10.37 8.06
N TRP A 203 -15.77 -11.08 8.44
CA TRP A 203 -15.66 -12.50 8.77
C TRP A 203 -15.36 -13.36 7.53
N GLN A 204 -15.97 -13.05 6.38
CA GLN A 204 -15.64 -13.70 5.11
C GLN A 204 -14.19 -13.44 4.69
N LEU A 205 -13.66 -12.23 4.91
CA LEU A 205 -12.24 -11.92 4.67
C LEU A 205 -11.32 -12.75 5.57
N ARG A 206 -11.61 -12.83 6.88
CA ARG A 206 -10.82 -13.66 7.82
C ARG A 206 -10.82 -15.14 7.45
N MET A 207 -11.97 -15.67 6.99
CA MET A 207 -12.06 -17.04 6.49
C MET A 207 -11.34 -17.22 5.15
N SER A 208 -11.33 -16.20 4.28
CA SER A 208 -10.55 -16.21 3.04
C SER A 208 -9.04 -16.23 3.33
N ASP A 209 -8.56 -15.44 4.29
CA ASP A 209 -7.15 -15.43 4.71
C ASP A 209 -6.70 -16.78 5.24
N ALA A 210 -7.51 -17.42 6.10
CA ALA A 210 -7.22 -18.76 6.62
C ALA A 210 -7.19 -19.82 5.49
N TYR A 211 -8.14 -19.75 4.55
CA TYR A 211 -8.16 -20.61 3.37
C TYR A 211 -6.92 -20.43 2.50
N LEU A 212 -6.51 -19.19 2.23
CA LEU A 212 -5.31 -18.88 1.44
C LEU A 212 -4.01 -19.31 2.14
N ALA A 213 -4.01 -19.34 3.48
CA ALA A 213 -2.93 -19.92 4.28
C ALA A 213 -2.93 -21.45 4.31
N GLY A 214 -3.94 -22.11 3.71
CA GLY A 214 -4.09 -23.56 3.70
C GLY A 214 -4.55 -24.14 5.05
N GLU A 215 -5.15 -23.33 5.92
CA GLU A 215 -5.66 -23.79 7.21
C GLU A 215 -6.95 -24.61 7.02
N PRO A 216 -7.16 -25.70 7.78
CA PRO A 216 -8.43 -26.41 7.79
C PRO A 216 -9.58 -25.52 8.30
N ALA A 217 -10.78 -25.70 7.73
CA ALA A 217 -11.99 -24.97 8.10
C ALA A 217 -12.28 -24.89 9.62
N THR A 218 -12.08 -26.00 10.34
CA THR A 218 -12.31 -26.08 11.80
C THR A 218 -11.25 -25.33 12.62
N THR A 219 -10.01 -25.28 12.13
CA THR A 219 -8.94 -24.44 12.71
C THR A 219 -9.28 -22.96 12.53
N ALA A 220 -9.75 -22.57 11.34
CA ALA A 220 -10.18 -21.21 11.05
C ALA A 220 -11.36 -20.79 11.96
N LEU A 221 -12.34 -21.67 12.17
CA LEU A 221 -13.46 -21.44 13.10
C LEU A 221 -12.95 -21.21 14.53
N THR A 222 -12.03 -22.04 15.02
CA THR A 222 -11.48 -21.92 16.38
C THR A 222 -10.76 -20.57 16.56
N ARG A 223 -9.95 -20.17 15.58
CA ARG A 223 -9.21 -18.90 15.56
C ARG A 223 -10.11 -17.67 15.55
N CYS A 224 -11.38 -17.79 15.13
CA CYS A 224 -12.31 -16.67 15.15
C CYS A 224 -12.60 -16.16 16.58
N ARG A 225 -12.41 -16.99 17.61
CA ARG A 225 -12.56 -16.60 19.03
C ARG A 225 -11.54 -15.57 19.48
N ASP A 226 -10.35 -15.61 18.90
CA ASP A 226 -9.22 -14.74 19.25
C ASP A 226 -9.27 -13.39 18.51
N GLN A 227 -10.23 -13.22 17.60
CA GLN A 227 -10.34 -11.99 16.83
C GLN A 227 -10.85 -10.85 17.71
N PRO A 228 -10.23 -9.66 17.65
CA PRO A 228 -10.65 -8.53 18.46
C PRO A 228 -12.06 -8.08 18.06
N ALA A 229 -12.76 -7.52 19.04
CA ALA A 229 -14.05 -6.89 18.78
C ALA A 229 -13.90 -5.75 17.78
N ASP A 230 -14.79 -5.71 16.81
CA ASP A 230 -14.87 -4.65 15.81
C ASP A 230 -16.29 -4.07 15.76
N ARG A 231 -16.37 -2.76 15.55
CA ARG A 231 -17.65 -2.02 15.59
C ARG A 231 -18.62 -2.43 14.47
N LEU A 232 -18.13 -2.99 13.37
CA LEU A 232 -18.92 -3.40 12.21
C LEU A 232 -19.16 -4.90 12.18
N SER A 233 -18.16 -5.70 12.55
CA SER A 233 -18.27 -7.17 12.52
C SER A 233 -18.62 -7.82 13.85
N GLY A 234 -18.58 -7.08 14.95
CA GLY A 234 -18.76 -7.64 16.28
C GLY A 234 -17.59 -8.54 16.69
N VAL A 235 -17.89 -9.50 17.57
CA VAL A 235 -16.91 -10.39 18.20
C VAL A 235 -17.51 -11.78 18.40
N VAL A 236 -16.69 -12.83 18.30
CA VAL A 236 -17.08 -14.16 18.79
C VAL A 236 -16.81 -14.24 20.29
N GLY A 237 -15.56 -13.94 20.69
CA GLY A 237 -15.12 -13.92 22.07
C GLY A 237 -14.44 -15.23 22.47
N ALA A 238 -13.42 -15.15 23.33
CA ALA A 238 -12.65 -16.30 23.78
C ALA A 238 -13.53 -17.36 24.46
N ASP A 239 -14.50 -16.91 25.26
CA ASP A 239 -15.42 -17.75 26.03
C ASP A 239 -16.68 -18.14 25.25
N ALA A 240 -16.72 -17.89 23.94
CA ALA A 240 -17.87 -18.28 23.12
C ALA A 240 -18.10 -19.79 23.19
N VAL A 241 -19.33 -20.16 23.49
CA VAL A 241 -19.76 -21.56 23.45
C VAL A 241 -19.84 -22.00 21.99
N GLU A 242 -19.19 -23.12 21.68
CA GLU A 242 -19.32 -23.80 20.40
C GLU A 242 -20.51 -24.72 20.42
N TYR A 243 -21.27 -24.67 19.34
CA TYR A 243 -22.43 -25.51 19.15
C TYR A 243 -22.21 -26.40 17.93
N GLU A 244 -22.88 -27.55 17.92
CA GLU A 244 -22.90 -28.46 16.79
C GLU A 244 -24.31 -28.52 16.21
N ALA A 245 -24.40 -28.64 14.88
CA ALA A 245 -25.63 -28.91 14.16
C ALA A 245 -25.41 -30.09 13.21
N SER A 246 -26.43 -30.92 13.01
CA SER A 246 -26.32 -32.12 12.18
C SER A 246 -26.25 -31.76 10.70
N THR A 247 -26.76 -30.58 10.32
CA THR A 247 -26.71 -30.08 8.94
C THR A 247 -26.57 -28.56 8.91
N LEU A 248 -26.08 -28.02 7.79
CA LEU A 248 -26.08 -26.58 7.53
C LEU A 248 -27.51 -25.99 7.44
N ALA A 249 -28.50 -26.80 7.07
CA ALA A 249 -29.90 -26.38 7.02
C ALA A 249 -30.44 -26.01 8.41
N GLU A 250 -30.10 -26.77 9.45
CA GLU A 250 -30.50 -26.46 10.83
C GLU A 250 -29.98 -25.09 11.29
N LEU A 251 -28.74 -24.74 10.92
CA LEU A 251 -28.19 -23.41 11.23
C LEU A 251 -28.86 -22.30 10.41
N ARG A 252 -29.29 -22.58 9.18
CA ARG A 252 -30.08 -21.64 8.35
C ARG A 252 -31.44 -21.36 8.96
N ASP A 253 -32.12 -22.39 9.45
CA ASP A 253 -33.40 -22.24 10.14
C ASP A 253 -33.21 -21.42 11.43
N LEU A 254 -32.19 -21.73 12.23
CA LEU A 254 -31.84 -20.95 13.43
C LEU A 254 -31.51 -19.48 13.12
N ALA A 255 -30.84 -19.22 12.00
CA ALA A 255 -30.51 -17.86 11.58
C ALA A 255 -31.74 -17.09 11.04
N ALA A 256 -32.71 -17.81 10.47
CA ALA A 256 -33.95 -17.26 9.96
C ALA A 256 -35.00 -17.02 11.07
N ASP A 257 -34.97 -17.82 12.14
CA ASP A 257 -35.96 -17.76 13.21
C ASP A 257 -35.95 -16.41 13.95
N ALA A 258 -37.09 -15.74 13.86
CA ALA A 258 -37.48 -14.69 14.79
C ALA A 258 -38.03 -15.38 16.04
N VAL A 259 -37.32 -15.31 17.17
CA VAL A 259 -37.89 -15.73 18.46
C VAL A 259 -39.19 -14.95 18.66
N SER A 260 -40.32 -15.62 18.48
CA SER A 260 -41.62 -15.15 18.93
C SER A 260 -41.58 -15.21 20.45
N GLY A 261 -41.47 -14.05 21.10
CA GLY A 261 -41.57 -13.97 22.56
C GLY A 261 -42.98 -14.31 23.00
N GLU A 262 -43.11 -15.32 23.87
CA GLU A 262 -44.14 -15.38 24.91
C GLU A 262 -43.77 -14.45 26.07
#